data_AF-A0A0E3QGP7-F1
#
_entry.id   AF-A0A0E3QGP7-F1
#
_cell.length_a   1.000
_cell.length_b   1.000
_cell.length_c   1.000
_cell.angle_alpha   90.00
_cell.angle_beta   90.00
_cell.angle_gamma   90.00
#
_symmetry.space_group_name_H-M   'P 1'
#
loop_
_entity.id
_entity.type
_entity.pdbx_description
1 polymer ?
#
loop_
_entity_poly.entity_id
_entity_poly.type
_entity_poly.pdbx_seq_one_letter_code
_entity_poly.pdbx_strand_id
1 'polypeptide(L)'
;MRQGILWYSGIFLLVIILVIISFLSAPAFAHVPVFGGDGKSPEAAIHIEDPSKSRVLYGELASGDLRYYSFNVEKGERIVLGLTIPVEDGHKGFTPSLILIGPGLTDEEKISEKLEVPERYGAKVLSYSLPESPVYEGFTPSAFYSLVKLDIKAPESGTYYVAVGAIQKAGSRKGEDEIQEKGLQEREIPGEGNYGLILGYRETFTLREWVSVPLSQIKIYRWEGQGLFLISTPLVLTLAAGLLAIFLKRESVVGFNPARISGILAGFFFLGTGMSYIFQMLISLSKSSFSSEVFITFILIFASIGLGVIAIALSLKDESYGTGFARKRLYFSGLGIAGLLFWAGLFIGPLLAFEAAILPWKRK
;
A
#
# COMPACT_ATOMS: atom_id res chain seq x y z
N MET A 1 35.79 -34.05 -7.25
CA MET A 1 35.39 -32.66 -7.61
C MET A 1 33.89 -32.44 -7.87
N ARG A 2 33.00 -33.46 -7.84
CA ARG A 2 31.54 -33.29 -8.05
C ARG A 2 30.71 -32.98 -6.78
N GLN A 3 31.20 -33.31 -5.59
CA GLN A 3 30.44 -33.15 -4.34
C GLN A 3 30.31 -31.70 -3.86
N GLY A 4 31.33 -30.85 -4.06
CA GLY A 4 31.28 -29.44 -3.63
C GLY A 4 30.25 -28.59 -4.41
N ILE A 5 30.06 -28.87 -5.70
CA ILE A 5 29.14 -28.13 -6.57
C ILE A 5 27.67 -28.39 -6.21
N LEU A 6 27.33 -29.64 -5.86
CA LEU A 6 25.99 -30.02 -5.39
C LEU A 6 25.65 -29.37 -4.04
N TRP A 7 26.66 -29.16 -3.19
CA TRP A 7 26.50 -28.55 -1.87
C TRP A 7 26.19 -27.05 -1.95
N TYR A 8 26.89 -26.29 -2.80
CA TYR A 8 26.61 -24.87 -3.00
C TYR A 8 25.26 -24.62 -3.70
N SER A 9 24.86 -25.49 -4.64
CA SER A 9 23.52 -25.40 -5.25
C SER A 9 22.39 -25.74 -4.28
N GLY A 10 22.63 -26.66 -3.33
CA GLY A 10 21.67 -27.01 -2.29
C GLY A 10 21.45 -25.87 -1.29
N ILE A 11 22.53 -25.20 -0.87
CA ILE A 11 22.46 -24.02 0.00
C ILE A 11 21.77 -22.86 -0.70
N PHE A 12 22.04 -22.64 -1.99
CA PHE A 12 21.39 -21.60 -2.78
C PHE A 12 19.88 -21.84 -2.96
N LEU A 13 19.49 -23.07 -3.27
CA LEU A 13 18.08 -23.48 -3.33
C LEU A 13 17.42 -23.35 -1.94
N LEU A 14 18.12 -23.71 -0.87
CA LEU A 14 17.65 -23.56 0.51
C LEU A 14 17.45 -22.08 0.88
N VAL A 15 18.38 -21.19 0.52
CA VAL A 15 18.24 -19.74 0.76
C VAL A 15 17.07 -19.17 -0.03
N ILE A 16 16.88 -19.56 -1.29
CA ILE A 16 15.72 -19.15 -2.09
C ILE A 16 14.42 -19.68 -1.47
N ILE A 17 14.39 -20.95 -1.08
CA ILE A 17 13.23 -21.56 -0.41
C ILE A 17 12.99 -20.87 0.95
N LEU A 18 14.02 -20.53 1.71
CA LEU A 18 13.90 -19.80 2.98
C LEU A 18 13.42 -18.35 2.78
N VAL A 19 13.83 -17.68 1.69
CA VAL A 19 13.33 -16.35 1.33
C VAL A 19 11.87 -16.44 0.88
N ILE A 20 11.52 -17.41 0.03
CA ILE A 20 10.14 -17.67 -0.39
C ILE A 20 9.27 -18.05 0.81
N ILE A 21 9.74 -18.94 1.69
CA ILE A 21 9.07 -19.30 2.93
C ILE A 21 8.96 -18.09 3.84
N SER A 22 10.00 -17.27 4.02
CA SER A 22 9.93 -16.05 4.82
C SER A 22 8.92 -15.03 4.29
N PHE A 23 8.69 -14.99 2.98
CA PHE A 23 7.61 -14.18 2.38
C PHE A 23 6.23 -14.85 2.52
N LEU A 24 6.16 -16.18 2.50
CA LEU A 24 4.93 -16.95 2.71
C LEU A 24 4.57 -17.08 4.21
N SER A 25 5.53 -16.90 5.11
CA SER A 25 5.46 -17.14 6.55
C SER A 25 5.62 -15.89 7.37
N ALA A 26 5.69 -14.69 6.77
CA ALA A 26 5.72 -13.44 7.50
C ALA A 26 4.47 -13.35 8.38
N PRO A 27 4.58 -13.51 9.71
CA PRO A 27 3.45 -13.29 10.59
C PRO A 27 3.11 -11.80 10.47
N ALA A 28 1.83 -11.53 10.21
CA ALA A 28 1.24 -10.22 10.41
C ALA A 28 1.69 -9.67 11.77
N PHE A 29 2.37 -8.52 11.81
CA PHE A 29 2.54 -7.53 12.90
C PHE A 29 3.74 -6.63 12.51
N ALA A 30 3.76 -5.31 12.56
CA ALA A 30 2.88 -4.24 13.05
C ALA A 30 3.32 -2.96 12.26
N HIS A 31 2.49 -2.05 11.73
CA HIS A 31 1.18 -1.54 12.13
C HIS A 31 0.19 -1.59 10.94
N VAL A 32 -0.70 -2.58 10.98
CA VAL A 32 -2.17 -2.54 10.86
C VAL A 32 -2.83 -1.38 10.06
N PRO A 33 -3.33 -1.62 8.83
CA PRO A 33 -4.71 -1.30 8.49
C PRO A 33 -5.64 -2.01 9.50
N VAL A 34 -6.58 -1.28 10.10
CA VAL A 34 -7.43 -1.74 11.22
C VAL A 34 -8.36 -2.83 10.73
N PHE A 35 -7.94 -4.09 10.87
CA PHE A 35 -8.78 -5.27 10.72
C PHE A 35 -9.15 -5.76 12.12
N GLY A 36 -10.31 -5.33 12.61
CA GLY A 36 -11.09 -5.97 13.68
C GLY A 36 -10.60 -5.85 15.13
N GLY A 37 -11.25 -4.98 15.91
CA GLY A 37 -11.29 -5.05 17.38
C GLY A 37 -11.81 -3.76 18.02
N ASP A 38 -11.03 -2.69 17.85
CA ASP A 38 -11.26 -1.39 18.50
C ASP A 38 -12.17 -0.48 17.67
N GLY A 39 -12.76 0.55 18.28
CA GLY A 39 -13.58 1.55 17.60
C GLY A 39 -15.01 1.13 17.28
N LYS A 40 -15.64 0.26 18.09
CA LYS A 40 -17.06 -0.13 17.90
C LYS A 40 -18.06 0.86 18.51
N SER A 41 -17.59 1.76 19.37
CA SER A 41 -18.36 2.85 19.98
C SER A 41 -17.49 4.10 20.08
N PRO A 42 -18.07 5.28 20.37
CA PRO A 42 -17.31 6.50 20.65
C PRO A 42 -16.29 6.35 21.79
N GLU A 43 -16.61 5.62 22.86
CA GLU A 43 -15.72 5.41 24.02
C GLU A 43 -14.53 4.53 23.68
N ALA A 44 -14.74 3.57 22.77
CA ALA A 44 -13.71 2.68 22.26
C ALA A 44 -13.07 3.21 20.97
N ALA A 45 -13.33 4.47 20.58
CA ALA A 45 -12.88 5.04 19.32
C ALA A 45 -11.35 5.01 19.17
N ILE A 46 -10.90 4.77 17.95
CA ILE A 46 -9.47 4.73 17.64
C ILE A 46 -8.93 6.15 17.68
N HIS A 47 -8.13 6.45 18.70
CA HIS A 47 -7.59 7.78 18.90
C HIS A 47 -6.48 8.11 17.89
N ILE A 48 -6.61 9.26 17.24
CA ILE A 48 -5.65 9.81 16.29
C ILE A 48 -4.95 11.00 16.95
N GLU A 49 -3.66 10.84 17.21
CA GLU A 49 -2.86 11.83 17.96
C GLU A 49 -2.70 13.18 17.24
N ASP A 50 -2.48 13.16 15.93
CA ASP A 50 -2.26 14.36 15.12
C ASP A 50 -3.22 14.37 13.92
N PRO A 51 -4.36 15.09 14.04
CA PRO A 51 -5.35 15.15 12.97
C PRO A 51 -4.96 16.06 11.81
N SER A 52 -3.89 16.87 11.96
CA SER A 52 -3.40 17.73 10.88
C SER A 52 -2.56 16.94 9.87
N LYS A 53 -1.88 15.88 10.33
CA LYS A 53 -1.04 15.04 9.48
C LYS A 53 -1.88 14.21 8.51
N SER A 54 -1.64 14.41 7.21
CA SER A 54 -2.26 13.67 6.12
C SER A 54 -1.91 12.19 6.21
N ARG A 55 -2.93 11.34 6.27
CA ARG A 55 -2.80 9.87 6.29
C ARG A 55 -4.08 9.19 5.82
N VAL A 56 -3.96 7.94 5.40
CA VAL A 56 -5.10 7.06 5.11
C VAL A 56 -5.15 5.92 6.12
N LEU A 57 -6.28 5.78 6.79
CA LEU A 57 -6.59 4.71 7.73
C LEU A 57 -7.46 3.68 7.00
N TYR A 58 -6.85 2.57 6.61
CA TYR A 58 -7.56 1.48 5.95
C TYR A 58 -8.23 0.58 6.97
N GLY A 59 -9.45 0.12 6.67
CA GLY A 59 -10.19 -0.81 7.48
C GLY A 59 -11.21 -1.61 6.68
N GLU A 60 -11.90 -2.49 7.38
CA GLU A 60 -12.98 -3.34 6.86
C GLU A 60 -14.22 -3.15 7.70
N LEU A 61 -15.37 -3.10 7.02
CA LEU A 61 -16.69 -3.09 7.64
C LEU A 61 -17.37 -4.42 7.36
N ALA A 62 -17.95 -5.02 8.39
CA ALA A 62 -18.95 -6.06 8.24
C ALA A 62 -20.35 -5.43 8.11
N SER A 63 -21.32 -6.21 7.65
CA SER A 63 -22.69 -5.72 7.49
C SER A 63 -23.27 -5.19 8.80
N GLY A 64 -23.68 -3.92 8.80
CA GLY A 64 -24.27 -3.25 9.95
C GLY A 64 -23.28 -2.78 11.02
N ASP A 65 -21.98 -2.95 10.83
CA ASP A 65 -20.94 -2.43 11.71
C ASP A 65 -20.68 -0.93 11.47
N LEU A 66 -20.23 -0.27 12.54
CA LEU A 66 -19.67 1.08 12.52
C LEU A 66 -18.23 1.04 13.02
N ARG A 67 -17.37 1.88 12.43
CA ARG A 67 -16.03 2.13 12.95
C ARG A 67 -15.85 3.59 13.35
N TYR A 68 -15.48 3.81 14.60
CA TYR A 68 -15.24 5.12 15.20
C TYR A 68 -13.76 5.45 15.35
N TYR A 69 -13.42 6.68 15.02
CA TYR A 69 -12.12 7.31 15.20
C TYR A 69 -12.31 8.59 15.99
N SER A 70 -11.37 8.97 16.86
CA SER A 70 -11.45 10.20 17.65
C SER A 70 -10.19 11.04 17.50
N PHE A 71 -10.32 12.36 17.56
CA PHE A 71 -9.20 13.29 17.57
C PHE A 71 -9.59 14.61 18.24
N ASN A 72 -8.59 15.37 18.70
CA ASN A 72 -8.82 16.68 19.32
C ASN A 72 -8.44 17.79 18.35
N VAL A 73 -9.27 18.82 18.26
CA VAL A 73 -9.01 20.03 17.48
C VAL A 73 -9.44 21.27 18.23
N GLU A 74 -8.76 22.38 17.97
CA GLU A 74 -9.12 23.69 18.48
C GLU A 74 -10.06 24.43 17.52
N LYS A 75 -10.88 25.33 18.07
CA LYS A 75 -11.79 26.18 17.31
C LYS A 75 -11.04 26.92 16.19
N GLY A 76 -11.54 26.79 14.97
CA GLY A 76 -10.96 27.41 13.77
C GLY A 76 -9.88 26.58 13.07
N GLU A 77 -9.37 25.51 13.68
CA GLU A 77 -8.50 24.54 13.00
C GLU A 77 -9.25 23.78 11.91
N ARG A 78 -8.51 23.31 10.90
CA ARG A 78 -9.09 22.60 9.76
C ARG A 78 -9.29 21.13 10.09
N ILE A 79 -10.49 20.62 9.80
CA ILE A 79 -10.83 19.21 9.78
C ILE A 79 -10.96 18.81 8.32
N VAL A 80 -9.99 18.01 7.85
CA VAL A 80 -9.97 17.49 6.48
C VAL A 80 -10.18 15.99 6.53
N LEU A 81 -11.25 15.51 5.90
CA LEU A 81 -11.63 14.11 5.87
C LEU A 81 -11.92 13.66 4.44
N GLY A 82 -11.75 12.38 4.19
CA GLY A 82 -12.25 11.76 2.97
C GLY A 82 -12.52 10.28 3.17
N LEU A 83 -13.31 9.70 2.27
CA LEU A 83 -13.63 8.28 2.28
C LEU A 83 -13.32 7.68 0.92
N THR A 84 -12.58 6.59 0.91
CA THR A 84 -12.26 5.82 -0.28
C THR A 84 -12.68 4.37 -0.11
N ILE A 85 -12.93 3.69 -1.23
CA ILE A 85 -13.20 2.25 -1.26
C ILE A 85 -12.47 1.63 -2.47
N PRO A 86 -12.11 0.33 -2.41
CA PRO A 86 -11.61 -0.37 -3.58
C PRO A 86 -12.61 -0.35 -4.73
N VAL A 87 -12.09 -0.40 -5.95
CA VAL A 87 -12.91 -0.49 -7.16
C VAL A 87 -13.82 -1.72 -7.12
N GLU A 88 -13.27 -2.86 -6.71
CA GLU A 88 -13.97 -4.13 -6.58
C GLU A 88 -15.18 -4.06 -5.64
N ASP A 89 -15.05 -3.37 -4.51
CA ASP A 89 -16.16 -3.25 -3.54
C ASP A 89 -17.19 -2.23 -4.03
N GLY A 90 -16.76 -1.14 -4.67
CA GLY A 90 -17.66 -0.22 -5.37
C GLY A 90 -18.50 -0.90 -6.45
N HIS A 91 -17.90 -1.79 -7.24
CA HIS A 91 -18.60 -2.58 -8.27
C HIS A 91 -19.63 -3.56 -7.69
N LYS A 92 -19.41 -4.05 -6.46
CA LYS A 92 -20.42 -4.86 -5.73
C LYS A 92 -21.57 -3.99 -5.22
N GLY A 93 -21.40 -2.67 -5.17
CA GLY A 93 -22.38 -1.72 -4.65
C GLY A 93 -22.11 -1.24 -3.22
N PHE A 94 -20.97 -1.60 -2.63
CA PHE A 94 -20.59 -1.12 -1.29
C PHE A 94 -20.40 0.40 -1.32
N THR A 95 -21.24 1.13 -0.58
CA THR A 95 -21.25 2.60 -0.52
C THR A 95 -21.38 3.08 0.93
N PRO A 96 -20.31 2.96 1.74
CA PRO A 96 -20.34 3.41 3.12
C PRO A 96 -20.51 4.93 3.22
N SER A 97 -21.10 5.37 4.33
CA SER A 97 -21.20 6.78 4.71
C SER A 97 -20.08 7.16 5.68
N LEU A 98 -19.67 8.43 5.61
CA LEU A 98 -18.76 9.06 6.55
C LEU A 98 -19.55 10.00 7.44
N ILE A 99 -19.37 9.94 8.75
CA ILE A 99 -20.12 10.76 9.70
C ILE A 99 -19.14 11.50 10.59
N LEU A 100 -19.25 12.83 10.62
CA LEU A 100 -18.48 13.66 11.54
C LEU A 100 -19.37 14.05 12.73
N ILE A 101 -18.89 13.78 13.93
CA ILE A 101 -19.59 14.06 15.19
C ILE A 101 -18.69 14.97 16.02
N GLY A 102 -19.23 16.04 16.60
CA GLY A 102 -18.43 17.00 17.34
C GLY A 102 -19.21 18.16 17.95
N PRO A 103 -18.58 18.91 18.87
CA PRO A 103 -19.19 20.07 19.50
C PRO A 103 -19.45 21.19 18.48
N GLY A 104 -20.56 21.91 18.64
CA GLY A 104 -20.93 23.04 17.77
C GLY A 104 -21.35 22.66 16.34
N LEU A 105 -21.39 21.36 15.99
CA LEU A 105 -22.04 20.89 14.77
C LEU A 105 -23.56 20.89 14.96
N THR A 106 -24.30 21.07 13.86
CA THR A 106 -25.76 20.93 13.84
C THR A 106 -26.13 19.51 13.45
N ASP A 107 -27.05 18.89 14.17
CA ASP A 107 -27.60 17.59 13.78
C ASP A 107 -28.34 17.66 12.44
N GLU A 108 -28.07 16.69 11.57
CA GLU A 108 -28.98 16.43 10.45
C GLU A 108 -30.23 15.70 10.96
N GLU A 109 -31.42 16.12 10.49
CA GLU A 109 -32.75 15.70 10.99
C GLU A 109 -33.03 14.18 10.97
N LYS A 110 -32.16 13.34 10.39
CA LYS A 110 -32.34 11.88 10.30
C LYS A 110 -31.02 11.12 10.44
N ILE A 111 -30.58 10.97 11.67
CA ILE A 111 -29.46 10.10 12.05
C ILE A 111 -30.02 8.71 12.38
N SER A 112 -29.34 7.65 11.95
CA SER A 112 -29.74 6.25 12.23
C SER A 112 -29.73 5.97 13.74
N GLU A 113 -30.70 5.18 14.22
CA GLU A 113 -30.80 4.77 15.65
C GLU A 113 -29.55 4.05 16.17
N LYS A 114 -28.71 3.51 15.28
CA LYS A 114 -27.45 2.84 15.64
C LYS A 114 -26.28 3.79 15.91
N LEU A 115 -26.39 5.08 15.59
CA LEU A 115 -25.29 6.03 15.78
C LEU A 115 -25.32 6.57 17.22
N GLU A 116 -24.32 6.21 18.01
CA GLU A 116 -24.11 6.83 19.31
C GLU A 116 -23.48 8.23 19.14
N VAL A 117 -24.19 9.25 19.62
CA VAL A 117 -23.75 10.66 19.61
C VAL A 117 -23.65 11.14 21.07
N PRO A 118 -22.47 11.63 21.51
CA PRO A 118 -22.33 12.18 22.87
C PRO A 118 -23.29 13.34 23.14
N GLU A 119 -23.68 13.54 24.40
CA GLU A 119 -24.55 14.66 24.77
C GLU A 119 -23.98 16.01 24.31
N ARG A 120 -24.84 16.85 23.70
CA ARG A 120 -24.52 18.19 23.18
C ARG A 120 -23.62 18.22 21.94
N TYR A 121 -23.30 17.06 21.35
CA TYR A 121 -22.60 17.00 20.08
C TYR A 121 -23.62 16.99 18.95
N GLY A 122 -23.24 17.56 17.80
CA GLY A 122 -23.98 17.40 16.56
C GLY A 122 -23.32 16.37 15.65
N ALA A 123 -24.09 15.76 14.76
CA ALA A 123 -23.57 14.87 13.72
C ALA A 123 -23.93 15.31 12.30
N LYS A 124 -22.93 15.27 11.41
CA LYS A 124 -23.05 15.55 9.98
C LYS A 124 -22.81 14.28 9.17
N VAL A 125 -23.83 13.81 8.45
CA VAL A 125 -23.78 12.58 7.65
C VAL A 125 -23.43 12.90 6.21
N LEU A 126 -22.26 12.42 5.78
CA LEU A 126 -21.76 12.57 4.43
C LEU A 126 -21.99 11.27 3.65
N SER A 127 -23.08 11.24 2.89
CA SER A 127 -23.43 10.12 2.00
C SER A 127 -23.42 10.61 0.55
N TYR A 128 -22.69 9.90 -0.31
CA TYR A 128 -22.57 10.21 -1.73
C TYR A 128 -22.76 8.94 -2.56
N SER A 129 -23.22 9.13 -3.80
CA SER A 129 -23.26 8.06 -4.79
C SER A 129 -21.85 7.71 -5.27
N LEU A 130 -21.69 6.49 -5.78
CA LEU A 130 -20.44 6.06 -6.36
C LEU A 130 -20.06 7.00 -7.53
N PRO A 131 -18.85 7.60 -7.53
CA PRO A 131 -18.40 8.43 -8.65
C PRO A 131 -18.38 7.69 -9.98
N GLU A 132 -18.43 8.42 -11.10
CA GLU A 132 -18.42 7.82 -12.44
C GLU A 132 -17.14 7.02 -12.73
N SER A 133 -15.99 7.49 -12.25
CA SER A 133 -14.71 6.81 -12.47
C SER A 133 -13.83 6.77 -11.22
N PRO A 134 -13.06 5.68 -11.01
CA PRO A 134 -12.00 5.61 -10.01
C PRO A 134 -10.84 6.57 -10.29
N VAL A 135 -10.11 6.89 -9.22
CA VAL A 135 -8.90 7.72 -9.23
C VAL A 135 -7.66 6.82 -9.25
N TYR A 136 -6.65 7.21 -10.02
CA TYR A 136 -5.31 6.61 -10.02
C TYR A 136 -4.39 7.31 -9.01
N GLU A 137 -3.71 6.54 -8.16
CA GLU A 137 -2.68 7.02 -7.21
C GLU A 137 -1.28 6.59 -7.66
N GLY A 138 -0.33 7.52 -7.69
CA GLY A 138 0.96 7.33 -8.35
C GLY A 138 2.11 6.78 -7.51
N PHE A 139 2.10 6.99 -6.19
CA PHE A 139 3.14 6.48 -5.27
C PHE A 139 3.00 4.98 -5.02
N THR A 140 1.75 4.53 -4.88
CA THR A 140 1.34 3.12 -4.88
C THR A 140 0.42 2.97 -6.08
N PRO A 141 0.92 2.52 -7.24
CA PRO A 141 0.10 2.33 -8.44
C PRO A 141 -1.14 1.52 -8.13
N SER A 142 -2.25 2.21 -7.86
CA SER A 142 -3.47 1.71 -7.24
C SER A 142 -4.66 2.51 -7.77
N ALA A 143 -5.86 1.94 -7.65
CA ALA A 143 -7.09 2.57 -8.09
C ALA A 143 -8.18 2.41 -7.04
N PHE A 144 -8.88 3.50 -6.73
CA PHE A 144 -9.97 3.51 -5.77
C PHE A 144 -11.04 4.54 -6.12
N TYR A 145 -12.26 4.33 -5.62
CA TYR A 145 -13.27 5.37 -5.63
C TYR A 145 -13.05 6.32 -4.46
N SER A 146 -13.08 7.63 -4.72
CA SER A 146 -13.09 8.68 -3.70
C SER A 146 -14.53 9.17 -3.50
N LEU A 147 -15.21 8.67 -2.48
CA LEU A 147 -16.65 8.90 -2.27
C LEU A 147 -16.96 10.30 -1.75
N VAL A 148 -16.18 10.79 -0.79
CA VAL A 148 -16.39 12.11 -0.20
C VAL A 148 -15.07 12.77 0.17
N LYS A 149 -15.08 14.11 0.11
CA LYS A 149 -14.08 14.97 0.73
C LYS A 149 -14.79 16.06 1.55
N LEU A 150 -14.36 16.25 2.79
CA LEU A 150 -14.80 17.32 3.68
C LEU A 150 -13.59 18.18 4.04
N ASP A 151 -13.77 19.49 3.98
CA ASP A 151 -12.80 20.48 4.49
C ASP A 151 -13.60 21.57 5.19
N ILE A 152 -13.57 21.55 6.53
CA ILE A 152 -14.27 22.53 7.36
C ILE A 152 -13.33 23.09 8.42
N LYS A 153 -13.72 24.21 9.02
CA LYS A 153 -13.10 24.68 10.26
C LYS A 153 -13.92 24.18 11.46
N ALA A 154 -13.24 23.73 12.50
CA ALA A 154 -13.87 23.30 13.74
C ALA A 154 -14.68 24.46 14.36
N PRO A 155 -16.02 24.34 14.52
CA PRO A 155 -16.85 25.39 15.12
C PRO A 155 -16.50 25.66 16.59
N GLU A 156 -16.14 24.61 17.32
CA GLU A 156 -15.75 24.67 18.74
C GLU A 156 -14.54 23.78 19.00
N SER A 157 -13.76 24.12 20.04
CA SER A 157 -12.66 23.28 20.50
C SER A 157 -13.20 22.05 21.22
N GLY A 158 -12.62 20.88 20.97
CA GLY A 158 -12.97 19.66 21.69
C GLY A 158 -12.58 18.40 20.94
N THR A 159 -13.09 17.28 21.44
CA THR A 159 -12.95 15.98 20.78
C THR A 159 -13.98 15.87 19.67
N TYR A 160 -13.54 15.44 18.50
CA TYR A 160 -14.39 15.09 17.38
C TYR A 160 -14.27 13.59 17.13
N TYR A 161 -15.36 13.01 16.66
CA TYR A 161 -15.41 11.61 16.25
C TYR A 161 -15.75 11.50 14.77
N VAL A 162 -15.18 10.51 14.12
CA VAL A 162 -15.53 10.13 12.76
C VAL A 162 -16.01 8.70 12.78
N ALA A 163 -17.23 8.47 12.32
CA ALA A 163 -17.78 7.14 12.12
C ALA A 163 -17.82 6.79 10.63
N VAL A 164 -17.43 5.57 10.29
CA VAL A 164 -17.61 4.99 8.94
C VAL A 164 -18.55 3.81 9.06
N GLY A 165 -19.59 3.76 8.23
CA GLY A 165 -20.52 2.64 8.22
C GLY A 165 -21.50 2.65 7.05
N ALA A 166 -22.04 1.49 6.71
CA ALA A 166 -23.11 1.33 5.72
C ALA A 166 -24.46 1.75 6.31
N ILE A 167 -24.61 3.03 6.65
CA ILE A 167 -25.86 3.59 7.15
C ILE A 167 -26.71 4.04 5.97
N GLN A 168 -27.89 3.43 5.83
CA GLN A 168 -28.91 3.93 4.91
C GLN A 168 -29.48 5.24 5.48
N LYS A 169 -29.54 6.30 4.67
CA LYS A 169 -30.38 7.45 5.02
C LYS A 169 -31.81 6.96 5.13
N ALA A 170 -32.41 7.04 6.31
CA ALA A 170 -33.82 6.70 6.53
C ALA A 170 -34.71 7.74 5.84
N GLY A 171 -34.89 7.65 4.51
CA GLY A 171 -35.54 8.73 3.79
C GLY A 171 -35.58 8.63 2.27
N SER A 172 -35.94 7.46 1.74
CA SER A 172 -36.62 7.37 0.44
C SER A 172 -37.73 6.33 0.47
N ARG A 173 -38.46 6.21 1.59
CA ARG A 173 -39.88 5.83 1.49
C ARG A 173 -40.61 7.09 1.03
N LYS A 174 -40.70 7.28 -0.29
CA LYS A 174 -41.71 8.17 -0.86
C LYS A 174 -43.07 7.66 -0.36
N GLY A 175 -43.84 8.56 0.22
CA GLY A 175 -45.19 8.28 0.67
C GLY A 175 -46.08 7.79 -0.47
N GLU A 176 -46.99 6.89 -0.09
CA GLU A 176 -48.34 6.73 -0.62
C GLU A 176 -48.52 7.10 -2.09
N ASP A 177 -48.35 6.10 -2.95
CA ASP A 177 -49.29 5.83 -4.03
C ASP A 177 -49.25 4.32 -4.29
N GLU A 178 -50.37 3.63 -4.03
CA GLU A 178 -50.59 2.28 -4.55
C GLU A 178 -50.48 2.33 -6.08
N ILE A 179 -49.60 1.53 -6.68
CA ILE A 179 -49.85 0.68 -7.86
C ILE A 179 -48.54 -0.04 -8.30
N GLN A 180 -48.69 -1.37 -8.43
CA GLN A 180 -47.88 -2.36 -9.16
C GLN A 180 -46.48 -2.73 -8.64
N GLU A 181 -46.47 -3.76 -7.80
CA GLU A 181 -45.42 -4.77 -7.72
C GLU A 181 -45.07 -5.32 -9.12
N LYS A 182 -43.98 -4.85 -9.72
CA LYS A 182 -43.19 -5.64 -10.69
C LYS A 182 -41.69 -5.32 -10.57
N GLY A 183 -41.00 -6.13 -9.79
CA GLY A 183 -39.74 -6.74 -10.24
C GLY A 183 -38.45 -5.91 -10.21
N LEU A 184 -38.30 -4.93 -9.33
CA LEU A 184 -36.95 -4.53 -8.93
C LEU A 184 -36.61 -5.26 -7.64
N GLN A 185 -35.71 -6.24 -7.76
CA GLN A 185 -34.91 -6.68 -6.61
C GLN A 185 -34.33 -5.42 -5.97
N GLU A 186 -34.78 -5.07 -4.76
CA GLU A 186 -33.96 -4.29 -3.84
C GLU A 186 -32.64 -5.05 -3.75
N ARG A 187 -31.63 -4.64 -4.52
CA ARG A 187 -30.27 -5.11 -4.30
C ARG A 187 -29.94 -4.66 -2.89
N GLU A 188 -29.92 -5.59 -1.95
CA GLU A 188 -29.25 -5.39 -0.67
C GLU A 188 -27.89 -4.76 -0.99
N ILE A 189 -27.73 -3.49 -0.58
CA ILE A 189 -26.43 -2.84 -0.64
C ILE A 189 -25.52 -3.75 0.18
N PRO A 190 -24.41 -4.28 -0.39
CA PRO A 190 -23.47 -5.05 0.40
C PRO A 190 -23.09 -4.19 1.60
N GLY A 191 -23.41 -4.66 2.80
CA GLY A 191 -23.06 -3.96 4.03
C GLY A 191 -21.58 -4.13 4.40
N GLU A 192 -20.89 -5.03 3.71
CA GLU A 192 -19.50 -5.37 3.95
C GLU A 192 -18.57 -4.89 2.84
N GLY A 193 -17.36 -4.50 3.22
CA GLY A 193 -16.34 -4.05 2.29
C GLY A 193 -15.18 -3.31 2.95
N ASN A 194 -14.14 -3.11 2.17
CA ASN A 194 -12.95 -2.38 2.58
C ASN A 194 -13.15 -0.87 2.36
N TYR A 195 -12.63 -0.06 3.27
CA TYR A 195 -12.63 1.39 3.16
C TYR A 195 -11.29 2.00 3.54
N GLY A 196 -11.04 3.23 3.09
CA GLY A 196 -9.94 4.08 3.50
C GLY A 196 -10.48 5.41 4.02
N LEU A 197 -10.22 5.71 5.29
CA LEU A 197 -10.50 7.02 5.88
C LEU A 197 -9.28 7.92 5.67
N ILE A 198 -9.43 8.94 4.83
CA ILE A 198 -8.44 10.00 4.67
C ILE A 198 -8.64 11.01 5.80
N LEU A 199 -7.56 11.43 6.45
CA LEU A 199 -7.58 12.44 7.50
C LEU A 199 -6.33 13.31 7.44
N GLY A 200 -6.52 14.62 7.62
CA GLY A 200 -5.45 15.61 7.66
C GLY A 200 -5.09 16.19 6.30
N TYR A 201 -4.12 17.11 6.32
CA TYR A 201 -3.74 17.93 5.15
C TYR A 201 -2.24 18.28 5.11
N ARG A 202 -1.49 17.97 6.16
CA ARG A 202 -0.06 18.20 6.26
C ARG A 202 0.71 16.94 5.85
N GLU A 203 1.34 16.99 4.68
CA GLU A 203 2.19 15.91 4.17
C GLU A 203 3.54 15.90 4.90
N THR A 204 3.69 15.00 5.87
CA THR A 204 4.94 14.81 6.63
C THR A 204 5.18 13.32 6.84
N PHE A 205 6.43 12.88 6.67
CA PHE A 205 6.81 11.47 6.82
C PHE A 205 7.98 11.35 7.78
N THR A 206 7.83 10.46 8.77
CA THR A 206 8.95 10.03 9.60
C THR A 206 9.83 9.05 8.82
N LEU A 207 11.08 8.87 9.24
CA LEU A 207 11.97 7.89 8.63
C LEU A 207 11.39 6.47 8.71
N ARG A 208 10.72 6.13 9.82
CA ARG A 208 10.07 4.82 10.00
C ARG A 208 8.96 4.60 8.99
N GLU A 209 8.11 5.61 8.78
CA GLU A 209 7.04 5.56 7.79
C GLU A 209 7.59 5.45 6.38
N TRP A 210 8.60 6.26 6.05
CA TRP A 210 9.27 6.24 4.75
C TRP A 210 9.86 4.86 4.44
N VAL A 211 10.62 4.29 5.35
CA VAL A 211 11.27 2.97 5.15
C VAL A 211 10.23 1.85 5.09
N SER A 212 9.05 2.00 5.70
CA SER A 212 8.00 0.99 5.70
C SER A 212 7.11 0.97 4.45
N VAL A 213 7.25 1.93 3.55
CA VAL A 213 6.42 2.06 2.32
C VAL A 213 6.32 0.77 1.51
N PRO A 214 7.39 -0.01 1.24
CA PRO A 214 7.27 -1.26 0.47
C PRO A 214 6.29 -2.27 1.10
N LEU A 215 6.22 -2.33 2.43
CA LEU A 215 5.28 -3.20 3.14
C LEU A 215 3.86 -2.63 3.10
N SER A 216 3.73 -1.31 3.23
CA SER A 216 2.45 -0.62 3.10
C SER A 216 1.83 -0.83 1.72
N GLN A 217 2.61 -0.79 0.64
CA GLN A 217 2.15 -1.05 -0.72
C GLN A 217 1.52 -2.44 -0.86
N ILE A 218 2.17 -3.49 -0.33
CA ILE A 218 1.60 -4.85 -0.35
C ILE A 218 0.26 -4.89 0.39
N LYS A 219 0.15 -4.19 1.53
CA LYS A 219 -1.12 -4.11 2.28
C LYS A 219 -2.20 -3.36 1.51
N ILE A 220 -1.85 -2.32 0.78
CA ILE A 220 -2.79 -1.56 -0.07
C ILE A 220 -3.31 -2.46 -1.20
N TYR A 221 -2.46 -3.21 -1.88
CA TYR A 221 -2.91 -4.17 -2.90
C TYR A 221 -3.80 -5.28 -2.32
N ARG A 222 -3.51 -5.72 -1.10
CA ARG A 222 -4.40 -6.65 -0.37
C ARG A 222 -5.74 -6.02 -0.03
N TRP A 223 -5.75 -4.75 0.39
CA TRP A 223 -6.95 -3.97 0.64
C TRP A 223 -7.78 -3.76 -0.64
N GLU A 224 -7.13 -3.63 -1.81
CA GLU A 224 -7.82 -3.64 -3.12
C GLU A 224 -8.41 -5.01 -3.51
N GLY A 225 -8.17 -6.06 -2.71
CA GLY A 225 -8.65 -7.42 -2.99
C GLY A 225 -7.68 -8.29 -3.78
N GLN A 226 -6.44 -7.84 -4.05
CA GLN A 226 -5.46 -8.65 -4.78
C GLN A 226 -4.93 -9.82 -3.93
N GLY A 227 -4.68 -10.96 -4.58
CA GLY A 227 -4.00 -12.10 -3.98
C GLY A 227 -2.49 -11.87 -3.87
N LEU A 228 -1.84 -12.42 -2.82
CA LEU A 228 -0.37 -12.35 -2.67
C LEU A 228 0.38 -12.93 -3.87
N PHE A 229 -0.19 -13.96 -4.50
CA PHE A 229 0.38 -14.54 -5.71
C PHE A 229 0.42 -13.52 -6.86
N LEU A 230 -0.68 -12.80 -7.09
CA LEU A 230 -0.76 -11.78 -8.14
C LEU A 230 0.24 -10.65 -7.87
N ILE A 231 0.29 -10.16 -6.63
CA ILE A 231 1.19 -9.09 -6.19
C ILE A 231 2.66 -9.48 -6.41
N SER A 232 3.04 -10.72 -6.09
CA SER A 232 4.43 -11.19 -6.15
C SER A 232 4.85 -11.71 -7.53
N THR A 233 3.89 -11.95 -8.45
CA THR A 233 4.15 -12.55 -9.76
C THR A 233 5.24 -11.82 -10.56
N PRO A 234 5.23 -10.48 -10.72
CA PRO A 234 6.24 -9.80 -11.53
C PRO A 234 7.65 -9.96 -10.95
N LEU A 235 7.79 -9.86 -9.62
CA LEU A 235 9.07 -10.07 -8.94
C LEU A 235 9.55 -11.53 -9.11
N VAL A 236 8.68 -12.51 -8.87
CA VAL A 236 9.02 -13.94 -8.99
C VAL A 236 9.44 -14.29 -10.43
N LEU A 237 8.70 -13.81 -11.44
CA LEU A 237 9.04 -14.03 -12.84
C LEU A 237 10.38 -13.38 -13.21
N THR A 238 10.64 -12.17 -12.71
CA THR A 238 11.91 -11.47 -12.96
C THR A 238 13.08 -12.24 -12.34
N LEU A 239 12.94 -12.70 -11.10
CA LEU A 239 13.95 -13.52 -10.42
C LEU A 239 14.17 -14.85 -11.16
N ALA A 240 13.09 -15.55 -11.52
CA ALA A 240 13.16 -16.83 -12.24
C ALA A 240 13.85 -16.68 -13.61
N ALA A 241 13.49 -15.65 -14.38
CA ALA A 241 14.11 -15.35 -15.67
C ALA A 241 15.60 -15.00 -15.51
N GLY A 242 15.94 -14.19 -14.51
CA GLY A 242 17.33 -13.84 -14.20
C GLY A 242 18.18 -15.05 -13.82
N LEU A 243 17.66 -15.92 -12.94
CA LEU A 243 18.33 -17.15 -12.53
C LEU A 243 18.47 -18.15 -13.69
N LEU A 244 17.44 -18.29 -14.53
CA LEU A 244 17.50 -19.11 -15.73
C LEU A 244 18.58 -18.60 -16.69
N ALA A 245 18.68 -17.28 -16.90
CA ALA A 245 19.71 -16.69 -17.74
C ALA A 245 21.13 -16.97 -17.22
N ILE A 246 21.34 -16.95 -15.90
CA ILE A 246 22.61 -17.36 -15.26
C ILE A 246 22.88 -18.84 -15.50
N PHE A 247 21.88 -19.70 -15.29
CA PHE A 247 22.01 -21.14 -15.45
C PHE A 247 22.36 -21.54 -16.89
N LEU A 248 21.73 -20.92 -17.88
CA LEU A 248 21.99 -21.18 -19.30
C LEU A 248 23.38 -20.71 -19.74
N LYS A 249 23.95 -19.69 -19.11
CA LYS A 249 25.30 -19.18 -19.40
C LYS A 249 26.41 -19.85 -18.57
N ARG A 250 26.16 -21.07 -18.05
CA ARG A 250 26.96 -21.80 -17.05
C ARG A 250 28.49 -21.81 -17.27
N GLU A 251 28.97 -21.81 -18.52
CA GLU A 251 30.41 -21.80 -18.85
C GLU A 251 31.12 -20.49 -18.45
N SER A 252 30.38 -19.37 -18.34
CA SER A 252 30.87 -18.07 -17.86
C SER A 252 30.82 -17.91 -16.33
N VAL A 253 30.24 -18.89 -15.61
CA VAL A 253 29.91 -18.80 -14.17
C VAL A 253 30.96 -19.47 -13.28
N VAL A 254 31.99 -20.11 -13.86
CA VAL A 254 33.12 -20.77 -13.15
C VAL A 254 34.07 -19.74 -12.46
N GLY A 255 33.55 -18.57 -12.09
CA GLY A 255 34.30 -17.44 -11.57
C GLY A 255 33.55 -16.50 -10.66
N PHE A 256 32.34 -16.83 -10.24
CA PHE A 256 31.52 -15.94 -9.44
C PHE A 256 31.94 -16.05 -7.97
N ASN A 257 32.60 -15.00 -7.48
CA ASN A 257 32.77 -14.81 -6.05
C ASN A 257 31.42 -14.42 -5.40
N PRO A 258 31.27 -14.61 -4.08
CA PRO A 258 30.03 -14.27 -3.37
C PRO A 258 29.56 -12.81 -3.59
N ALA A 259 30.49 -11.85 -3.69
CA ALA A 259 30.16 -10.45 -3.91
C ALA A 259 29.45 -10.21 -5.25
N ARG A 260 29.92 -10.87 -6.33
CA ARG A 260 29.31 -10.81 -7.66
C ARG A 260 27.90 -11.41 -7.67
N ILE A 261 27.70 -12.54 -6.98
CA ILE A 261 26.37 -13.17 -6.87
C ILE A 261 25.42 -12.21 -6.15
N SER A 262 25.84 -11.66 -5.00
CA SER A 262 25.05 -10.71 -4.23
C SER A 262 24.67 -9.49 -5.07
N GLY A 263 25.61 -8.90 -5.80
CA GLY A 263 25.35 -7.74 -6.66
C GLY A 263 24.38 -8.02 -7.81
N ILE A 264 24.42 -9.22 -8.41
CA ILE A 264 23.47 -9.60 -9.47
C ILE A 264 22.07 -9.86 -8.91
N LEU A 265 21.98 -10.55 -7.77
CA LEU A 265 20.70 -10.77 -7.09
C LEU A 265 20.08 -9.44 -6.66
N ALA A 266 20.87 -8.51 -6.10
CA ALA A 266 20.42 -7.15 -5.80
C ALA A 266 19.81 -6.49 -7.04
N GLY A 267 20.48 -6.61 -8.18
CA GLY A 267 19.99 -6.10 -9.45
C GLY A 267 18.69 -6.74 -9.92
N PHE A 268 18.50 -8.05 -9.76
CA PHE A 268 17.22 -8.70 -10.09
C PHE A 268 16.08 -8.27 -9.16
N PHE A 269 16.35 -8.05 -7.87
CA PHE A 269 15.35 -7.50 -6.96
C PHE A 269 14.93 -6.08 -7.39
N PHE A 270 15.89 -5.21 -7.72
CA PHE A 270 15.60 -3.86 -8.23
C PHE A 270 14.79 -3.89 -9.53
N LEU A 271 15.21 -4.72 -10.51
CA LEU A 271 14.44 -4.93 -11.75
C LEU A 271 13.03 -5.45 -11.46
N GLY A 272 12.91 -6.41 -10.55
CA GLY A 272 11.63 -7.01 -10.18
C GLY A 272 10.67 -6.02 -9.55
N THR A 273 11.16 -5.06 -8.76
CA THR A 273 10.34 -3.94 -8.28
C THR A 273 9.87 -3.05 -9.43
N GLY A 274 10.75 -2.71 -10.38
CA GLY A 274 10.36 -1.96 -11.57
C GLY A 274 9.28 -2.66 -12.39
N MET A 275 9.42 -3.97 -12.60
CA MET A 275 8.40 -4.80 -13.26
C MET A 275 7.10 -4.88 -12.47
N SER A 276 7.17 -4.89 -11.13
CA SER A 276 5.99 -4.86 -10.27
C SER A 276 5.24 -3.54 -10.38
N TYR A 277 5.94 -2.41 -10.43
CA TYR A 277 5.30 -1.11 -10.67
C TYR A 277 4.65 -1.01 -12.05
N ILE A 278 5.30 -1.50 -13.10
CA ILE A 278 4.68 -1.57 -14.45
C ILE A 278 3.40 -2.40 -14.39
N PHE A 279 3.46 -3.58 -13.77
CA PHE A 279 2.32 -4.48 -13.68
C PHE A 279 1.15 -3.87 -12.91
N GLN A 280 1.41 -3.28 -11.73
CA GLN A 280 0.39 -2.64 -10.91
C GLN A 280 -0.19 -1.40 -11.61
N MET A 281 0.64 -0.58 -12.25
CA MET A 281 0.19 0.55 -13.05
C MET A 281 -0.78 0.13 -14.17
N LEU A 282 -0.49 -0.96 -14.88
CA LEU A 282 -1.38 -1.49 -15.92
C LEU A 282 -2.72 -1.96 -15.35
N ILE A 283 -2.71 -2.64 -14.21
CA ILE A 283 -3.94 -3.05 -13.52
C ILE A 283 -4.76 -1.83 -13.11
N SER A 284 -4.15 -0.85 -12.45
CA SER A 284 -4.85 0.33 -11.94
C SER A 284 -5.39 1.21 -13.05
N LEU A 285 -4.60 1.47 -14.10
CA LEU A 285 -5.05 2.23 -15.27
C LEU A 285 -6.15 1.53 -16.07
N SER A 286 -6.27 0.21 -15.98
CA SER A 286 -7.41 -0.51 -16.58
C SER A 286 -8.75 -0.24 -15.87
N LYS A 287 -8.69 0.29 -14.64
CA LYS A 287 -9.84 0.56 -13.78
C LYS A 287 -10.13 2.05 -13.62
N SER A 288 -9.12 2.91 -13.73
CA SER A 288 -9.22 4.33 -13.40
C SER A 288 -9.13 5.23 -14.62
N SER A 289 -9.50 6.49 -14.43
CA SER A 289 -9.15 7.56 -15.38
C SER A 289 -7.65 7.88 -15.30
N PHE A 290 -7.11 8.44 -16.39
CA PHE A 290 -5.71 8.88 -16.43
C PHE A 290 -5.51 10.13 -15.56
N SER A 291 -4.52 10.10 -14.67
CA SER A 291 -4.16 11.23 -13.81
C SER A 291 -2.69 11.64 -14.02
N SER A 292 -2.33 12.87 -13.62
CA SER A 292 -0.93 13.32 -13.64
C SER A 292 -0.03 12.53 -12.67
N GLU A 293 -0.59 11.78 -11.73
CA GLU A 293 0.17 10.97 -10.79
C GLU A 293 0.88 9.77 -11.47
N VAL A 294 0.47 9.40 -12.69
CA VAL A 294 1.18 8.41 -13.51
C VAL A 294 2.67 8.78 -13.70
N PHE A 295 3.00 10.07 -13.75
CA PHE A 295 4.40 10.51 -13.83
C PHE A 295 5.23 10.13 -12.60
N ILE A 296 4.62 10.07 -11.42
CA ILE A 296 5.28 9.62 -10.18
C ILE A 296 5.65 8.14 -10.33
N THR A 297 4.71 7.32 -10.80
CA THR A 297 4.95 5.90 -11.06
C THR A 297 6.06 5.67 -12.08
N PHE A 298 6.09 6.46 -13.17
CA PHE A 298 7.18 6.37 -14.13
C PHE A 298 8.55 6.64 -13.51
N ILE A 299 8.67 7.65 -12.64
CA ILE A 299 9.93 7.93 -11.93
C ILE A 299 10.36 6.71 -11.10
N LEU A 300 9.44 6.08 -10.36
CA LEU A 300 9.72 4.89 -9.57
C LEU A 300 10.13 3.68 -10.43
N ILE A 301 9.48 3.50 -11.58
CA ILE A 301 9.82 2.46 -12.56
C ILE A 301 11.24 2.68 -13.08
N PHE A 302 11.55 3.88 -13.59
CA PHE A 302 12.86 4.17 -14.16
C PHE A 302 13.98 4.12 -13.12
N ALA A 303 13.74 4.60 -11.90
CA ALA A 303 14.68 4.47 -10.80
C ALA A 303 14.98 2.99 -10.49
N SER A 304 13.94 2.18 -10.33
CA SER A 304 14.08 0.76 -10.00
C SER A 304 14.78 -0.03 -11.11
N ILE A 305 14.38 0.17 -12.36
CA ILE A 305 15.01 -0.49 -13.52
C ILE A 305 16.45 -0.02 -13.68
N GLY A 306 16.71 1.28 -13.57
CA GLY A 306 18.04 1.87 -13.66
C GLY A 306 18.99 1.29 -12.61
N LEU A 307 18.57 1.25 -11.34
CA LEU A 307 19.33 0.62 -10.26
C LEU A 307 19.63 -0.85 -10.55
N GLY A 308 18.63 -1.59 -11.05
CA GLY A 308 18.78 -3.00 -11.42
C GLY A 308 19.79 -3.24 -12.54
N VAL A 309 19.68 -2.50 -13.63
CA VAL A 309 20.61 -2.56 -14.77
C VAL A 309 22.03 -2.20 -14.33
N ILE A 310 22.19 -1.12 -13.55
CA ILE A 310 23.50 -0.68 -13.05
C ILE A 310 24.12 -1.75 -12.15
N ALA A 311 23.36 -2.32 -11.20
CA ALA A 311 23.85 -3.36 -10.29
C ALA A 311 24.34 -4.61 -11.06
N ILE A 312 23.57 -5.08 -12.05
CA ILE A 312 23.95 -6.22 -12.89
C ILE A 312 25.18 -5.86 -13.73
N ALA A 313 25.18 -4.71 -14.39
CA ALA A 313 26.30 -4.28 -15.24
C ALA A 313 27.61 -4.15 -14.45
N LEU A 314 27.59 -3.58 -13.25
CA LEU A 314 28.77 -3.48 -12.38
C LEU A 314 29.24 -4.85 -11.87
N SER A 315 28.33 -5.79 -11.68
CA SER A 315 28.66 -7.15 -11.25
C SER A 315 29.29 -7.98 -12.36
N LEU A 316 28.83 -7.79 -13.61
CA LEU A 316 29.32 -8.51 -14.78
C LEU A 316 30.62 -7.93 -15.34
N LYS A 317 30.92 -6.65 -15.10
CA LYS A 317 32.19 -6.04 -15.51
C LYS A 317 33.40 -6.77 -14.88
N ASP A 318 34.45 -6.93 -15.69
CA ASP A 318 35.68 -7.63 -15.31
C ASP A 318 36.32 -7.04 -14.04
N GLU A 319 37.15 -7.86 -13.37
CA GLU A 319 37.88 -7.46 -12.15
C GLU A 319 38.76 -6.21 -12.35
N SER A 320 39.10 -5.88 -13.60
CA SER A 320 39.89 -4.71 -14.00
C SER A 320 39.09 -3.42 -14.24
N TYR A 321 37.74 -3.47 -14.29
CA TYR A 321 36.93 -2.29 -14.56
C TYR A 321 36.79 -1.43 -13.28
N GLY A 322 37.55 -0.34 -13.21
CA GLY A 322 37.55 0.61 -12.09
C GLY A 322 38.51 0.19 -10.99
N THR A 323 39.80 0.48 -11.20
CA THR A 323 40.94 0.18 -10.33
C THR A 323 40.72 0.60 -8.87
N GLY A 324 40.52 -0.40 -7.99
CA GLY A 324 40.51 -0.27 -6.54
C GLY A 324 39.29 -0.90 -5.88
N PHE A 325 39.52 -1.85 -4.97
CA PHE A 325 38.49 -2.49 -4.14
C PHE A 325 37.51 -1.48 -3.53
N ALA A 326 38.03 -0.34 -3.05
CA ALA A 326 37.25 0.75 -2.47
C ALA A 326 36.15 1.34 -3.40
N ARG A 327 36.35 1.32 -4.72
CA ARG A 327 35.41 1.92 -5.67
C ARG A 327 34.17 1.05 -5.87
N LYS A 328 34.34 -0.28 -5.95
CA LYS A 328 33.21 -1.23 -5.97
C LYS A 328 32.40 -1.17 -4.66
N ARG A 329 33.09 -1.06 -3.51
CA ARG A 329 32.41 -0.85 -2.22
C ARG A 329 31.52 0.40 -2.26
N LEU A 330 32.07 1.52 -2.72
CA LEU A 330 31.33 2.78 -2.80
C LEU A 330 30.11 2.67 -3.71
N TYR A 331 30.23 2.05 -4.89
CA TYR A 331 29.11 1.88 -5.81
C TYR A 331 27.99 1.03 -5.22
N PHE A 332 28.32 -0.11 -4.62
CA PHE A 332 27.31 -0.99 -4.05
C PHE A 332 26.69 -0.44 -2.75
N SER A 333 27.45 0.31 -1.94
CA SER A 333 26.88 1.09 -0.84
C SER A 333 25.92 2.17 -1.34
N GLY A 334 26.28 2.87 -2.42
CA GLY A 334 25.41 3.86 -3.07
C GLY A 334 24.13 3.23 -3.63
N LEU A 335 24.23 2.06 -4.26
CA LEU A 335 23.08 1.30 -4.74
C LEU A 335 22.17 0.83 -3.60
N GLY A 336 22.74 0.40 -2.47
CA GLY A 336 21.96 0.03 -1.28
C GLY A 336 21.19 1.23 -0.71
N ILE A 337 21.84 2.38 -0.56
CA ILE A 337 21.19 3.62 -0.10
C ILE A 337 20.10 4.06 -1.08
N ALA A 338 20.41 4.11 -2.38
CA ALA A 338 19.44 4.49 -3.40
C ALA A 338 18.25 3.52 -3.44
N GLY A 339 18.49 2.22 -3.29
CA GLY A 339 17.43 1.22 -3.23
C GLY A 339 16.48 1.45 -2.04
N LEU A 340 16.99 1.80 -0.86
CA LEU A 340 16.15 2.19 0.28
C LEU A 340 15.38 3.50 0.04
N LEU A 341 16.02 4.49 -0.59
CA LEU A 341 15.40 5.80 -0.86
C LEU A 341 14.26 5.70 -1.88
N PHE A 342 14.42 4.88 -2.92
CA PHE A 342 13.43 4.69 -3.99
C PHE A 342 12.56 3.44 -3.82
N TRP A 343 12.66 2.77 -2.66
CA TRP A 343 11.93 1.52 -2.37
C TRP A 343 12.16 0.40 -3.38
N ALA A 344 13.29 0.44 -4.09
CA ALA A 344 13.65 -0.54 -5.11
C ALA A 344 14.21 -1.80 -4.45
N GLY A 345 13.75 -2.96 -4.91
CA GLY A 345 14.22 -4.27 -4.45
C GLY A 345 13.66 -4.69 -3.10
N LEU A 346 12.57 -4.06 -2.64
CA LEU A 346 12.08 -4.19 -1.27
C LEU A 346 13.23 -3.91 -0.30
N PHE A 347 13.36 -4.66 0.80
CA PHE A 347 14.54 -4.59 1.68
C PHE A 347 15.67 -5.50 1.23
N ILE A 348 15.39 -6.53 0.44
CA ILE A 348 16.36 -7.57 0.10
C ILE A 348 17.37 -7.07 -0.92
N GLY A 349 16.92 -6.38 -1.97
CA GLY A 349 17.81 -5.77 -2.97
C GLY A 349 18.86 -4.85 -2.33
N PRO A 350 18.46 -3.89 -1.49
CA PRO A 350 19.41 -3.04 -0.76
C PRO A 350 20.36 -3.81 0.15
N LEU A 351 19.88 -4.80 0.91
CA LEU A 351 20.71 -5.63 1.78
C LEU A 351 21.77 -6.40 0.98
N LEU A 352 21.38 -7.00 -0.14
CA LEU A 352 22.30 -7.69 -1.05
C LEU A 352 23.30 -6.72 -1.71
N ALA A 353 22.90 -5.49 -1.97
CA ALA A 353 23.83 -4.46 -2.44
C ALA A 353 24.86 -4.10 -1.35
N PHE A 354 24.44 -3.90 -0.10
CA PHE A 354 25.38 -3.67 1.01
C PHE A 354 26.30 -4.88 1.24
N GLU A 355 25.77 -6.10 1.15
CA GLU A 355 26.57 -7.33 1.23
C GLU A 355 27.64 -7.36 0.13
N ALA A 356 27.27 -7.04 -1.12
CA ALA A 356 28.19 -6.93 -2.24
C ALA A 356 29.26 -5.84 -2.02
N ALA A 357 28.95 -4.77 -1.28
CA ALA A 357 29.91 -3.73 -0.93
C ALA A 357 30.94 -4.20 0.13
N ILE A 358 30.58 -5.13 1.00
CA ILE A 358 31.45 -5.59 2.09
C ILE A 358 32.36 -6.72 1.61
N LEU A 359 31.80 -7.66 0.85
CA LEU A 359 32.44 -8.90 0.43
C LEU A 359 33.67 -8.67 -0.48
N PRO A 360 34.66 -9.59 -0.44
CA PRO A 360 35.84 -9.51 -1.28
C PRO A 360 35.52 -9.82 -2.75
N TRP A 361 35.94 -8.93 -3.65
CA TRP A 361 35.72 -9.05 -5.10
C TRP A 361 36.85 -9.76 -5.86
N LYS A 362 37.93 -10.15 -5.17
CA LYS A 362 39.03 -10.93 -5.76
C LYS A 362 38.78 -12.42 -5.52
N ARG A 363 39.14 -13.27 -6.49
CA ARG A 363 39.30 -14.71 -6.23
C ARG A 363 40.42 -14.90 -5.19
N LYS A 364 40.17 -15.72 -4.16
CA LYS A 364 41.24 -16.31 -3.34
C LYS A 364 41.86 -17.47 -4.09
#